data_AF-A0A3A1YWT5-F1
#
_entry.id   AF-A0A3A1YWT5-F1
#
_cell.length_a   1.000
_cell.length_b   1.000
_cell.length_c   1.000
_cell.angle_alpha   90.00
_cell.angle_beta   90.00
_cell.angle_gamma   90.00
#
_symmetry.space_group_name_H-M   'P 1'
#
loop_
_entity.id
_entity.type
_entity.pdbx_description
1 polymer ?
#
loop_
_entity_poly.entity_id
_entity_poly.type
_entity_poly.pdbx_seq_one_letter_code
_entity_poly.pdbx_strand_id
1 'polypeptide(L)'
;MTTEAAAALYEAQHIYQMQGRPIAIYNPHDKPVSDLPVIYGFNNGGRPGWFSGALISQDGKWLGGHLCSSEAYMPHDLGILEGSRPDRHEEFKEHYPDGYRMEFVGYDDVLSHEGIKKAAELADEKEKQATSQSKG
;
A
#
# COMPACT_ATOMS: atom_id res chain seq x y z
N MET A 1 25.25 -0.92 -16.21
CA MET A 1 24.75 -2.04 -15.39
C MET A 1 25.31 -1.90 -13.99
N THR A 2 24.46 -1.99 -12.97
CA THR A 2 24.88 -2.03 -11.56
C THR A 2 25.28 -3.46 -11.21
N THR A 3 26.33 -3.66 -10.42
CA THR A 3 26.72 -5.01 -9.95
C THR A 3 25.80 -5.47 -8.82
N GLU A 4 25.71 -6.78 -8.56
CA GLU A 4 24.92 -7.33 -7.45
C GLU A 4 25.35 -6.75 -6.10
N ALA A 5 26.66 -6.63 -5.86
CA ALA A 5 27.19 -6.04 -4.65
C ALA A 5 26.79 -4.56 -4.47
N ALA A 6 26.77 -3.78 -5.57
CA ALA A 6 26.31 -2.41 -5.52
C ALA A 6 24.79 -2.33 -5.27
N ALA A 7 23.99 -3.18 -5.89
CA ALA A 7 22.55 -3.26 -5.64
C ALA A 7 22.23 -3.60 -4.16
N ALA A 8 22.93 -4.59 -3.60
CA ALA A 8 22.79 -4.95 -2.18
C ALA A 8 23.18 -3.80 -1.25
N LEU A 9 24.25 -3.05 -1.58
CA LEU A 9 24.65 -1.87 -0.81
C LEU A 9 23.58 -0.77 -0.87
N TYR A 10 23.02 -0.49 -2.05
CA TYR A 10 21.95 0.50 -2.20
C TYR A 10 20.68 0.11 -1.43
N GLU A 11 20.30 -1.16 -1.45
CA GLU A 11 19.17 -1.65 -0.68
C GLU A 11 19.42 -1.52 0.83
N ALA A 12 20.60 -1.93 1.32
CA ALA A 12 20.96 -1.78 2.72
C ALA A 12 20.95 -0.31 3.19
N GLN A 13 21.44 0.61 2.34
CA GLN A 13 21.37 2.05 2.60
C GLN A 13 19.93 2.55 2.66
N HIS A 14 19.06 2.08 1.76
CA HIS A 14 17.65 2.44 1.77
C HIS A 14 16.96 1.95 3.04
N ILE A 15 17.16 0.68 3.41
CA ILE A 15 16.62 0.11 4.64
C ILE A 15 17.05 0.94 5.84
N TYR A 16 18.34 1.28 5.94
CA TYR A 16 18.85 2.10 7.03
C TYR A 16 18.21 3.51 7.08
N GLN A 17 17.98 4.15 5.93
CA GLN A 17 17.34 5.48 5.85
C GLN A 17 15.84 5.45 6.22
N MET A 18 15.18 4.32 6.01
CA MET A 18 13.76 4.14 6.27
C MET A 18 13.48 3.51 7.63
N GLN A 19 14.49 2.89 8.24
CA GLN A 19 14.37 2.22 9.53
C GLN A 19 13.86 3.18 10.62
N GLY A 20 12.89 2.72 11.40
CA GLY A 20 12.32 3.49 12.50
C GLY A 20 11.34 4.59 12.08
N ARG A 21 11.10 4.80 10.78
CA ARG A 21 10.00 5.66 10.34
C ARG A 21 8.66 5.01 10.71
N PRO A 22 7.73 5.77 11.31
CA PRO A 22 6.40 5.25 11.58
C PRO A 22 5.60 5.06 10.29
N ILE A 23 4.53 4.29 10.38
CA ILE A 23 3.51 4.22 9.32
C ILE A 23 2.81 5.58 9.21
N ALA A 24 2.44 5.96 7.99
CA ALA A 24 1.72 7.18 7.72
C ALA A 24 0.29 7.11 8.28
N ILE A 25 -0.08 8.13 9.05
CA ILE A 25 -1.41 8.31 9.59
C ILE A 25 -1.86 9.73 9.25
N TYR A 26 -3.04 9.86 8.65
CA TYR A 26 -3.72 11.13 8.48
C TYR A 26 -4.92 11.14 9.41
N ASN A 27 -4.96 12.06 10.37
CA ASN A 27 -6.02 12.11 11.37
C ASN A 27 -6.38 13.57 11.72
N PRO A 28 -7.14 14.27 10.87
CA PRO A 28 -7.46 15.68 11.08
C PRO A 28 -8.39 15.92 12.28
N HIS A 29 -9.02 14.86 12.80
CA HIS A 29 -10.07 14.95 13.84
C HIS A 29 -9.65 14.32 15.18
N ASP A 30 -8.38 13.97 15.34
CA ASP A 30 -7.83 13.35 16.57
C ASP A 30 -8.63 12.12 17.05
N LYS A 31 -9.15 11.33 16.11
CA LYS A 31 -9.86 10.08 16.40
C LYS A 31 -8.88 9.04 16.97
N PRO A 32 -9.34 8.06 17.77
CA PRO A 32 -8.53 6.89 18.08
C PRO A 32 -8.02 6.26 16.78
N VAL A 33 -6.71 5.97 16.69
CA VAL A 33 -6.11 5.42 15.46
C VAL A 33 -6.79 4.11 15.05
N SER A 34 -7.26 3.31 16.01
CA SER A 34 -8.05 2.09 15.80
C SER A 34 -9.31 2.29 14.96
N ASP A 35 -9.88 3.49 15.01
CA ASP A 35 -11.16 3.83 14.39
C ASP A 35 -11.00 4.40 12.98
N LEU A 36 -9.75 4.70 12.59
CA LEU A 36 -9.44 5.15 11.23
C LEU A 36 -9.55 3.98 10.24
N PRO A 37 -10.08 4.22 9.03
CA PRO A 37 -10.04 3.23 7.97
C PRO A 37 -8.58 2.94 7.56
N VAL A 38 -8.35 1.73 7.05
CA VAL A 38 -7.01 1.29 6.65
C VAL A 38 -6.84 1.39 5.13
N ILE A 39 -5.68 1.86 4.69
CA ILE A 39 -5.19 1.63 3.33
C ILE A 39 -4.05 0.62 3.41
N TYR A 40 -4.25 -0.54 2.78
CA TYR A 40 -3.28 -1.62 2.76
C TYR A 40 -2.37 -1.46 1.54
N GLY A 41 -1.07 -1.25 1.78
CA GLY A 41 -0.03 -1.49 0.79
C GLY A 41 0.49 -2.91 0.94
N PHE A 42 0.64 -3.64 -0.15
CA PHE A 42 1.10 -5.03 -0.05
C PHE A 42 1.91 -5.48 -1.25
N ASN A 43 2.73 -6.51 -1.03
CA ASN A 43 3.40 -7.21 -2.10
C ASN A 43 2.41 -8.15 -2.80
N ASN A 44 2.02 -7.79 -4.02
CA ASN A 44 1.13 -8.55 -4.90
C ASN A 44 1.88 -9.62 -5.72
N GLY A 45 3.08 -10.00 -5.28
CA GLY A 45 3.93 -11.01 -5.91
C GLY A 45 4.84 -10.47 -7.02
N GLY A 46 5.40 -11.39 -7.79
CA GLY A 46 6.40 -11.11 -8.82
C GLY A 46 7.66 -11.95 -8.63
N ARG A 47 8.80 -11.38 -8.98
CA ARG A 47 10.12 -12.02 -8.82
C ARG A 47 11.18 -10.98 -8.44
N PRO A 48 12.35 -11.39 -7.91
CA PRO A 48 13.45 -10.46 -7.65
C PRO A 48 13.76 -9.57 -8.87
N GLY A 49 13.85 -8.26 -8.64
CA GLY A 49 14.01 -7.23 -9.67
C GLY A 49 12.71 -6.76 -10.33
N TRP A 50 11.57 -7.41 -10.06
CA TRP A 50 10.27 -7.10 -10.67
C TRP A 50 9.08 -7.56 -9.80
N PHE A 51 8.98 -7.01 -8.59
CA PHE A 51 7.82 -7.20 -7.73
C PHE A 51 6.74 -6.15 -8.00
N SER A 52 5.48 -6.53 -7.79
CA SER A 52 4.32 -5.66 -7.89
C SER A 52 3.83 -5.28 -6.50
N GLY A 53 4.00 -4.04 -6.09
CA GLY A 53 3.30 -3.47 -4.93
C GLY A 53 1.92 -2.93 -5.34
N ALA A 54 0.91 -3.12 -4.50
CA ALA A 54 -0.44 -2.63 -4.74
C ALA A 54 -1.02 -1.94 -3.50
N LEU A 55 -2.00 -1.06 -3.72
CA LEU A 55 -2.72 -0.33 -2.68
C LEU A 55 -4.22 -0.57 -2.82
N ILE A 56 -4.85 -1.03 -1.74
CA ILE A 56 -6.31 -1.15 -1.64
C ILE A 56 -6.79 -0.56 -0.32
N SER A 57 -7.84 0.25 -0.37
CA SER A 57 -8.51 0.76 0.81
C SER A 57 -9.38 -0.31 1.47
N GLN A 58 -9.67 -0.17 2.75
CA GLN A 58 -10.53 -1.09 3.51
C GLN A 58 -11.93 -1.24 2.91
N ASP A 59 -12.43 -0.21 2.22
CA ASP A 59 -13.72 -0.27 1.51
C ASP A 59 -13.63 -0.87 0.10
N GLY A 60 -12.47 -1.36 -0.33
CA GLY A 60 -12.27 -2.04 -1.61
C GLY A 60 -12.01 -1.12 -2.81
N LYS A 61 -11.55 0.12 -2.61
CA LYS A 61 -11.05 0.98 -3.70
C LYS A 61 -9.56 0.71 -3.93
N TRP A 62 -9.20 0.40 -5.17
CA TRP A 62 -7.80 0.38 -5.59
C TRP A 62 -7.26 1.81 -5.68
N LEU A 63 -6.13 2.06 -5.00
CA LEU A 63 -5.50 3.38 -4.89
C LEU A 63 -4.12 3.42 -5.59
N GLY A 64 -3.90 2.47 -6.50
CA GLY A 64 -2.70 2.37 -7.34
C GLY A 64 -1.72 1.30 -6.91
N GLY A 65 -0.48 1.41 -7.40
CA GLY A 65 0.58 0.44 -7.14
C GLY A 65 1.96 0.96 -7.54
N HIS A 66 2.96 0.09 -7.44
CA HIS A 66 4.32 0.37 -7.88
C HIS A 66 5.05 -0.90 -8.29
N LEU A 67 5.94 -0.81 -9.27
CA LEU A 67 6.88 -1.90 -9.59
C LEU A 67 8.17 -1.67 -8.82
N CYS A 68 8.56 -2.64 -8.00
CA CYS A 68 9.71 -2.54 -7.13
C CYS A 68 10.77 -3.58 -7.53
N SER A 69 12.04 -3.22 -7.43
CA SER A 69 13.15 -4.17 -7.60
C SER A 69 13.24 -5.17 -6.44
N SER A 70 12.75 -4.78 -5.27
CA SER A 70 12.75 -5.55 -4.02
C SER A 70 11.58 -5.13 -3.15
N GLU A 71 11.11 -6.04 -2.28
CA GLU A 71 10.07 -5.74 -1.31
C GLU A 71 10.49 -4.65 -0.32
N ALA A 72 11.79 -4.54 -0.03
CA ALA A 72 12.34 -3.55 0.90
C ALA A 72 12.01 -2.09 0.52
N TYR A 73 11.79 -1.81 -0.77
CA TYR A 73 11.41 -0.48 -1.25
C TYR A 73 9.90 -0.19 -1.17
N MET A 74 9.06 -1.23 -1.10
CA MET A 74 7.61 -1.07 -1.22
C MET A 74 6.99 -0.16 -0.16
N PRO A 75 7.35 -0.25 1.15
CA PRO A 75 6.76 0.64 2.15
C PRO A 75 7.01 2.12 1.84
N HIS A 76 8.19 2.46 1.30
CA HIS A 76 8.49 3.81 0.86
C HIS A 76 7.73 4.16 -0.42
N ASP A 77 7.81 3.33 -1.46
CA ASP A 77 7.31 3.66 -2.79
C ASP A 77 5.79 3.68 -2.90
N LEU A 78 5.10 2.97 -2.01
CA LEU A 78 3.64 2.97 -1.86
C LEU A 78 3.13 4.08 -0.94
N GLY A 79 4.01 4.84 -0.26
CA GLY A 79 3.58 5.87 0.69
C GLY A 79 3.13 5.32 2.05
N ILE A 80 3.63 4.15 2.46
CA ILE A 80 3.27 3.57 3.76
C ILE A 80 4.01 4.25 4.89
N LEU A 81 5.24 4.69 4.68
CA LEU A 81 6.05 5.33 5.71
C LEU A 81 5.72 6.81 5.81
N GLU A 82 5.70 7.37 7.02
CA GLU A 82 5.40 8.78 7.24
C GLU A 82 6.37 9.69 6.44
N GLY A 83 5.79 10.66 5.74
CA GLY A 83 6.51 11.59 4.88
C GLY A 83 7.04 10.98 3.59
N SER A 84 6.86 9.69 3.34
CA SER A 84 7.13 9.09 2.03
C SER A 84 6.01 9.43 1.05
N ARG A 85 6.36 9.71 -0.21
CA ARG A 85 5.42 9.90 -1.33
C ARG A 85 4.21 10.83 -1.03
N PRO A 86 4.46 12.10 -0.63
CA PRO A 86 3.37 13.05 -0.33
C PRO A 86 2.40 13.22 -1.50
N ASP A 87 2.86 13.01 -2.73
CA ASP A 87 2.06 13.00 -3.96
C ASP A 87 0.92 11.97 -3.93
N ARG A 88 1.16 10.75 -3.40
CA ARG A 88 0.12 9.73 -3.28
C ARG A 88 -0.92 10.07 -2.22
N HIS A 89 -0.48 10.70 -1.13
CA HIS A 89 -1.35 11.05 -0.02
C HIS A 89 -2.40 12.11 -0.40
N GLU A 90 -2.26 12.81 -1.52
CA GLU A 90 -3.30 13.69 -2.06
C GLU A 90 -4.56 12.87 -2.43
N GLU A 91 -4.41 11.80 -3.22
CA GLU A 91 -5.51 10.91 -3.58
C GLU A 91 -6.07 10.16 -2.36
N PHE A 92 -5.21 9.76 -1.42
CA PHE A 92 -5.66 9.07 -0.21
C PHE A 92 -6.52 9.99 0.68
N LYS A 93 -6.16 11.27 0.79
CA LYS A 93 -6.94 12.28 1.54
C LYS A 93 -8.25 12.62 0.84
N GLU A 94 -8.27 12.63 -0.49
CA GLU A 94 -9.51 12.80 -1.24
C GLU A 94 -10.47 11.63 -0.99
N HIS A 95 -9.95 10.40 -0.95
CA HIS A 95 -10.76 9.22 -0.66
C HIS A 95 -11.22 9.15 0.82
N TYR A 96 -10.33 9.49 1.75
CA TYR A 96 -10.59 9.49 3.20
C TYR A 96 -10.29 10.86 3.83
N PRO A 97 -11.19 11.86 3.63
CA PRO A 97 -10.98 13.22 4.15
C PRO A 97 -11.03 13.29 5.68
N ASP A 98 -11.68 12.32 6.31
CA ASP A 98 -11.82 12.23 7.77
C ASP A 98 -10.68 11.47 8.46
N GLY A 99 -9.67 11.07 7.70
CA GLY A 99 -8.48 10.36 8.18
C GLY A 99 -8.42 8.89 7.76
N TYR A 100 -7.20 8.36 7.76
CA TYR A 100 -6.85 6.97 7.49
C TYR A 100 -5.53 6.60 8.17
N ARG A 101 -5.28 5.30 8.30
CA ARG A 101 -3.96 4.76 8.63
C ARG A 101 -3.47 3.85 7.51
N MET A 102 -2.17 3.91 7.22
CA MET A 102 -1.56 2.97 6.28
C MET A 102 -1.12 1.69 7.00
N GLU A 103 -1.05 0.59 6.27
CA GLU A 103 -0.49 -0.67 6.74
C GLU A 103 0.27 -1.34 5.59
N PHE A 104 1.46 -1.89 5.86
CA PHE A 104 2.20 -2.69 4.89
C PHE A 104 2.09 -4.17 5.21
N VAL A 105 1.78 -4.99 4.21
CA VAL A 105 1.74 -6.45 4.31
C VAL A 105 2.71 -7.08 3.32
N GLY A 106 3.68 -7.83 3.86
CA GLY A 106 4.69 -8.52 3.06
C GLY A 106 4.14 -9.72 2.29
N TYR A 107 4.95 -10.23 1.36
CA TYR A 107 4.62 -11.33 0.48
C TYR A 107 4.19 -12.60 1.23
N ASP A 108 4.86 -12.92 2.33
CA ASP A 108 4.58 -14.13 3.09
C ASP A 108 3.22 -14.07 3.81
N ASP A 109 2.73 -12.87 4.13
CA ASP A 109 1.52 -12.66 4.93
C ASP A 109 0.28 -12.30 4.10
N VAL A 110 0.47 -11.78 2.87
CA VAL A 110 -0.61 -11.21 2.04
C VAL A 110 -1.75 -12.20 1.80
N LEU A 111 -1.43 -13.47 1.57
CA LEU A 111 -2.44 -14.51 1.30
C LEU A 111 -3.24 -14.90 2.54
N SER A 112 -2.74 -14.61 3.74
CA SER A 112 -3.46 -14.84 5.00
C SER A 112 -4.15 -13.58 5.54
N HIS A 113 -3.81 -12.40 5.04
CA HIS A 113 -4.24 -11.13 5.61
C HIS A 113 -5.75 -10.87 5.45
N GLU A 114 -6.50 -10.96 6.54
CA GLU A 114 -7.96 -10.81 6.55
C GLU A 114 -8.44 -9.46 6.02
N GLY A 115 -7.75 -8.38 6.36
CA GLY A 115 -8.11 -7.03 5.93
C GLY A 115 -8.05 -6.86 4.41
N ILE A 116 -7.03 -7.47 3.77
CA ILE A 116 -6.84 -7.42 2.32
C ILE A 116 -7.85 -8.32 1.61
N LYS A 117 -8.11 -9.52 2.14
CA LYS A 117 -9.14 -10.43 1.60
C LYS A 117 -10.52 -9.75 1.54
N LYS A 118 -10.95 -9.16 2.65
CA LYS A 118 -12.24 -8.47 2.73
C LYS A 118 -12.31 -7.27 1.79
N ALA A 119 -11.23 -6.48 1.70
CA ALA A 119 -11.16 -5.36 0.77
C ALA A 119 -11.23 -5.82 -0.69
N ALA A 120 -10.55 -6.90 -1.06
CA ALA A 120 -10.59 -7.47 -2.41
C ALA A 120 -11.97 -8.04 -2.77
N GLU A 121 -12.61 -8.76 -1.84
CA GLU A 121 -13.99 -9.25 -2.00
C GLU A 121 -14.97 -8.08 -2.27
N LEU A 122 -14.85 -6.99 -1.51
CA LEU A 122 -15.66 -5.78 -1.72
C LEU A 122 -15.38 -5.12 -3.08
N ALA A 123 -14.12 -5.09 -3.53
CA ALA A 123 -13.76 -4.55 -4.83
C ALA A 123 -14.42 -5.37 -5.96
N ASP A 124 -14.32 -6.70 -5.89
CA ASP A 124 -14.93 -7.63 -6.85
C ASP A 124 -16.46 -7.48 -6.90
N GLU A 125 -17.11 -7.32 -5.74
CA GLU A 125 -18.56 -7.10 -5.66
C GLU A 125 -18.97 -5.79 -6.34
N LYS A 126 -18.24 -4.70 -6.09
CA LYS A 126 -18.51 -3.39 -6.72
C LYS A 126 -18.32 -3.43 -8.23
N GLU A 127 -17.29 -4.12 -8.73
CA GLU A 127 -17.06 -4.27 -10.17
C GLU A 127 -18.17 -5.07 -10.85
N LYS A 128 -18.62 -6.16 -10.22
CA LYS A 128 -19.76 -6.96 -10.71
C LYS A 128 -21.04 -6.13 -10.77
N GLN A 129 -21.31 -5.33 -9.75
CA GLN A 129 -22.47 -4.43 -9.72
C GLN A 129 -22.39 -3.39 -10.83
N ALA A 130 -21.26 -2.71 -11.00
CA ALA A 130 -21.05 -1.71 -12.05
C ALA A 130 -21.25 -2.30 -13.47
N THR A 131 -20.70 -3.50 -13.71
CA THR A 131 -20.82 -4.19 -15.01
C THR A 131 -22.23 -4.67 -15.30
N SER A 132 -23.01 -5.01 -14.26
CA SER A 132 -24.41 -5.40 -14.40
C SER A 132 -25.32 -4.21 -14.71
N GLN A 133 -25.02 -3.03 -14.13
CA GLN A 133 -25.78 -1.79 -14.35
C GLN A 133 -25.49 -1.14 -15.70
N SER A 134 -24.31 -1.36 -16.29
CA SER A 134 -23.95 -0.83 -17.61
C SER A 134 -24.55 -1.61 -18.79
N LYS A 135 -25.26 -2.72 -18.54
CA LYS A 135 -25.84 -3.61 -19.56
C LYS A 135 -27.37 -3.60 -19.59
N GLY A 136 -28.03 -2.81 -18.73
CA GLY A 136 -29.48 -2.59 -18.71
C GLY A 136 -29.85 -1.22 -19.23
#